data_AF-A0A349WBF3-F1
#
_entry.id   AF-A0A349WBF3-F1
#
_cell.length_a   1.000
_cell.length_b   1.000
_cell.length_c   1.000
_cell.angle_alpha   90.00
_cell.angle_beta   90.00
_cell.angle_gamma   90.00
#
_symmetry.space_group_name_H-M   'P 1'
#
loop_
_entity.id
_entity.type
_entity.pdbx_description
1 polymer ?
#
loop_
_entity_poly.entity_id
_entity_poly.type
_entity_poly.pdbx_seq_one_letter_code
_entity_poly.pdbx_strand_id
1 'polypeptide(L)'
;PSYQKGSFVATKDYARLMRRLPDLLAPGGHALLCLNAPELGVDFLQSQMQELAPELQFVERVANPAVFADVDEGRALKVLVYQAPELAA
;
A
#
# COMPACT_ATOMS: atom_id res chain seq x y z
N PRO A 1 -10.94 15.08 1.31
CA PRO A 1 -11.53 15.62 2.56
C PRO A 1 -11.42 14.62 3.71
N SER A 2 -10.79 15.00 4.83
CA SER A 2 -10.70 14.12 5.99
C SER A 2 -12.01 14.11 6.77
N TYR A 3 -12.42 12.93 7.25
CA TYR A 3 -13.57 12.72 8.16
C TYR A 3 -14.93 13.21 7.67
N GLN A 4 -15.15 13.33 6.36
CA GLN A 4 -16.49 13.53 5.81
C GLN A 4 -17.18 12.19 5.60
N LYS A 5 -18.51 12.16 5.63
CA LYS A 5 -19.29 10.94 5.34
C LYS A 5 -18.89 10.38 3.96
N GLY A 6 -18.48 9.11 3.92
CA GLY A 6 -17.98 8.46 2.70
C GLY A 6 -16.50 8.70 2.39
N SER A 7 -15.76 9.39 3.27
CA SER A 7 -14.31 9.52 3.13
C SER A 7 -13.62 8.18 3.35
N PHE A 8 -12.53 7.98 2.63
CA PHE A 8 -11.60 6.89 2.86
C PHE A 8 -10.89 7.08 4.21
N VAL A 9 -11.00 6.11 5.10
CA VAL A 9 -10.30 6.07 6.39
C VAL A 9 -9.27 4.96 6.33
N ALA A 10 -7.99 5.33 6.27
CA ALA A 10 -6.89 4.38 6.02
C ALA A 10 -6.94 3.14 6.93
N THR A 11 -7.11 3.35 8.24
CA THR A 11 -7.17 2.26 9.25
C THR A 11 -8.33 1.29 9.10
N LYS A 12 -9.33 1.60 8.27
CA LYS A 12 -10.51 0.75 8.02
C LYS A 12 -10.58 0.26 6.59
N ASP A 13 -10.29 1.13 5.63
CA ASP A 13 -10.60 0.90 4.24
C ASP A 13 -9.43 0.25 3.47
N TYR A 14 -8.17 0.40 3.93
CA TYR A 14 -7.06 -0.36 3.35
C TYR A 14 -7.28 -1.86 3.45
N ALA A 15 -7.64 -2.36 4.63
CA ALA A 15 -7.90 -3.78 4.83
C ALA A 15 -8.97 -4.33 3.86
N ARG A 16 -10.02 -3.53 3.60
CA ARG A 16 -11.09 -3.90 2.67
C ARG A 16 -10.63 -3.95 1.23
N LEU A 17 -9.78 -3.00 0.81
CA LEU A 17 -9.21 -2.98 -0.54
C LEU A 17 -8.18 -4.09 -0.72
N MET A 18 -7.29 -4.30 0.24
CA MET A 18 -6.22 -5.29 0.19
C MET A 18 -6.76 -6.70 -0.04
N ARG A 19 -7.82 -7.10 0.67
CA ARG A 19 -8.50 -8.39 0.47
C ARG A 19 -9.03 -8.61 -0.95
N ARG A 20 -9.25 -7.53 -1.70
CA ARG A 20 -9.77 -7.59 -3.08
C ARG A 20 -8.67 -7.47 -4.13
N LEU A 21 -7.44 -7.12 -3.74
CA LEU A 21 -6.34 -6.94 -4.71
C LEU A 21 -6.09 -8.19 -5.55
N PRO A 22 -6.07 -9.42 -4.99
CA PRO A 22 -5.95 -10.64 -5.79
C PRO A 22 -6.95 -10.74 -6.95
N ASP A 23 -8.21 -10.44 -6.69
CA ASP A 23 -9.28 -10.54 -7.69
C ASP A 23 -9.28 -9.38 -8.70
N LEU A 24 -8.59 -8.29 -8.40
CA LEU A 24 -8.57 -7.07 -9.22
C LEU A 24 -7.36 -7.01 -10.15
N LEU A 25 -6.32 -7.82 -9.90
CA LEU A 25 -5.09 -7.81 -10.68
C LEU A 25 -5.08 -8.96 -11.69
N ALA A 26 -4.61 -8.66 -12.90
CA ALA A 26 -4.17 -9.70 -13.81
C ALA A 26 -2.89 -10.38 -13.25
N PRO A 27 -2.59 -11.61 -13.67
CA PRO A 27 -1.32 -12.25 -13.36
C PRO A 27 -0.12 -11.37 -13.75
N GLY A 28 0.90 -11.31 -12.88
CA GLY A 28 2.04 -10.40 -13.01
C GLY A 28 1.70 -8.90 -12.83
N GLY A 29 0.44 -8.56 -12.56
CA GLY A 29 -0.04 -7.19 -12.37
C GLY A 29 0.50 -6.54 -11.10
N HIS A 30 0.60 -5.21 -11.10
CA HIS A 30 1.18 -4.45 -9.99
C HIS A 30 0.13 -3.61 -9.27
N ALA A 31 0.25 -3.52 -7.95
CA ALA A 31 -0.48 -2.59 -7.10
C ALA A 31 0.47 -1.58 -6.46
N LEU A 32 0.09 -0.31 -6.49
CA LEU A 32 0.75 0.77 -5.77
C LEU A 32 -0.08 1.17 -4.55
N LEU A 33 0.47 0.95 -3.35
CA LEU A 33 -0.14 1.39 -2.10
C LEU A 33 0.46 2.74 -1.71
N CYS A 34 -0.34 3.81 -1.83
CA CYS A 34 0.09 5.18 -1.55
C CYS A 34 -0.55 5.72 -0.27
N LEU A 35 0.24 5.87 0.80
CA LEU A 35 -0.20 6.37 2.10
C LEU A 35 0.56 7.64 2.46
N ASN A 36 -0.17 8.75 2.64
CA ASN A 36 0.41 10.04 3.04
C ASN A 36 0.12 10.41 4.51
N ALA A 37 -0.49 9.52 5.29
CA ALA A 37 -0.78 9.76 6.71
C ALA A 37 0.54 9.70 7.51
N PRO A 38 0.96 10.79 8.17
CA PRO A 38 2.23 10.82 8.91
C PRO A 38 2.22 9.93 10.16
N GLU A 39 1.04 9.66 10.74
CA GLU A 39 0.86 8.84 11.93
C GLU A 39 0.90 7.33 11.65
N LEU A 40 0.88 6.93 10.38
CA LEU A 40 0.94 5.53 9.97
C LEU A 40 2.25 5.24 9.23
N GLY A 41 3.02 4.30 9.77
CA GLY A 41 4.29 3.87 9.19
C GLY A 41 4.15 2.90 8.01
N VAL A 42 5.28 2.52 7.42
CA VAL A 42 5.35 1.49 6.37
C VAL A 42 4.82 0.15 6.88
N ASP A 43 5.08 -0.19 8.14
CA ASP A 43 4.65 -1.44 8.77
C ASP A 43 3.12 -1.61 8.75
N PHE A 44 2.36 -0.52 8.87
CA PHE A 44 0.89 -0.56 8.75
C PHE A 44 0.43 -1.14 7.40
N LEU A 45 1.14 -0.83 6.31
CA LEU A 45 0.84 -1.38 5.00
C LEU A 45 1.37 -2.81 4.88
N GLN A 46 2.63 -3.04 5.26
CA GLN A 46 3.27 -4.34 5.06
C GLN A 46 2.61 -5.46 5.87
N SER A 47 2.32 -5.23 7.15
CA SER A 47 1.67 -6.25 8.00
C SER A 47 0.30 -6.63 7.47
N GLN A 48 -0.49 -5.65 7.01
CA GLN A 48 -1.80 -5.94 6.44
C GLN A 48 -1.73 -6.62 5.07
N MET A 49 -0.75 -6.31 4.23
CA MET A 49 -0.54 -7.05 2.98
C MET A 49 -0.19 -8.51 3.25
N GLN A 50 0.71 -8.77 4.21
CA GLN A 50 1.06 -10.13 4.61
C GLN A 50 -0.14 -10.90 5.17
N GLU A 51 -1.02 -10.23 5.92
CA GLU A 51 -2.21 -10.87 6.50
C GLU A 51 -3.35 -11.08 5.48
N LEU A 52 -3.59 -10.10 4.61
CA LEU A 52 -4.83 -10.00 3.83
C LEU A 52 -4.68 -10.30 2.34
N ALA A 53 -3.45 -10.23 1.81
CA ALA A 53 -3.13 -10.53 0.42
C ALA A 53 -1.73 -11.17 0.33
N PRO A 54 -1.47 -12.29 1.05
CA PRO A 54 -0.13 -12.90 1.16
C PRO A 54 0.45 -13.36 -0.19
N GLU A 55 -0.38 -13.58 -1.20
CA GLU A 55 0.07 -13.92 -2.55
C GLU A 55 0.73 -12.77 -3.32
N LEU A 56 0.43 -11.51 -2.95
CA LEU A 56 1.07 -10.35 -3.55
C LEU A 56 2.45 -10.15 -2.92
N GLN A 57 3.48 -10.16 -3.77
CA GLN A 57 4.86 -10.06 -3.33
C GLN A 57 5.30 -8.60 -3.27
N PHE A 58 5.97 -8.22 -2.19
CA PHE A 58 6.59 -6.89 -2.10
C PHE A 58 7.76 -6.79 -3.08
N VAL A 59 7.75 -5.76 -3.93
CA VAL A 59 8.80 -5.52 -4.92
C VAL A 59 9.76 -4.46 -4.40
N GLU A 60 9.26 -3.26 -4.12
CA GLU A 60 10.07 -2.15 -3.66
C GLU A 60 9.24 -1.05 -2.98
N ARG A 61 9.94 -0.14 -2.30
CA ARG A 61 9.39 1.16 -1.90
C ARG A 61 9.89 2.19 -2.90
N VAL A 62 8.97 2.89 -3.56
CA VAL A 62 9.33 3.99 -4.47
C VAL A 62 9.94 5.12 -3.64
N ALA A 63 11.13 5.57 -4.02
CA ALA A 63 11.82 6.66 -3.36
C ALA A 63 11.04 7.97 -3.53
N ASN A 64 10.88 8.71 -2.44
CA ASN A 64 10.35 10.07 -2.53
C ASN A 64 11.39 10.98 -3.22
N PRO A 65 10.96 11.95 -4.04
CA PRO A 65 11.88 12.95 -4.58
C PRO A 65 12.61 13.69 -3.44
N ALA A 66 13.89 14.02 -3.65
CA ALA A 66 14.71 14.69 -2.64
C ALA A 66 14.11 16.02 -2.12
N VAL A 67 13.30 16.71 -2.93
CA VAL A 67 12.60 17.93 -2.52
C VAL A 67 11.55 17.69 -1.43
N PHE A 68 11.14 16.44 -1.22
CA PHE A 68 10.20 15.98 -0.20
C PHE A 68 10.87 15.14 0.88
N ALA A 69 12.21 15.19 1.00
CA ALA A 69 12.90 14.55 2.11
C ALA A 69 12.40 15.14 3.44
N ASP A 70 11.90 14.28 4.32
CA ASP A 70 11.52 14.63 5.69
C ASP A 70 12.68 14.25 6.63
N VAL A 71 12.78 14.94 7.77
CA VAL A 71 13.71 14.56 8.84
C VAL A 71 13.39 13.16 9.38
N ASP A 72 12.11 12.76 9.31
CA ASP A 72 11.64 11.43 9.64
C ASP A 72 10.94 10.79 8.43
N GLU A 73 11.62 9.85 7.77
CA GLU A 73 11.12 9.10 6.63
C GLU A 73 9.83 8.29 6.92
N GLY A 74 9.59 8.00 8.21
CA GLY A 74 8.38 7.34 8.69
C GLY A 74 7.14 8.23 8.62
N ARG A 75 7.30 9.56 8.53
CA ARG A 75 6.19 10.52 8.38
C ARG A 75 5.97 10.96 6.93
N ALA A 76 6.97 10.76 6.07
CA ALA A 76 6.87 11.06 4.64
C ALA A 76 5.82 10.19 3.91
N LEU A 77 5.58 10.50 2.63
CA LEU A 77 4.79 9.65 1.75
C LEU A 77 5.37 8.22 1.71
N LYS A 78 4.50 7.22 1.79
CA LYS A 78 4.85 5.82 1.60
C LYS A 78 4.20 5.34 0.31
N VAL A 79 5.01 4.87 -0.63
CA VAL A 79 4.55 4.22 -1.86
C VAL A 79 5.21 2.86 -1.94
N LEU A 80 4.42 1.80 -1.80
CA LEU A 80 4.90 0.42 -1.88
C LEU A 80 4.38 -0.24 -3.15
N VAL A 81 5.27 -0.94 -3.84
CA VAL A 81 4.97 -1.72 -5.03
C VAL A 81 4.79 -3.18 -4.63
N TYR A 82 3.66 -3.76 -5.02
CA TYR A 82 3.39 -5.19 -4.88
C TYR A 82 3.05 -5.80 -6.24
N GLN A 83 3.44 -7.04 -6.46
CA GLN A 83 3.18 -7.78 -7.70
C GLN A 83 2.34 -9.03 -7.41
N ALA A 84 1.29 -9.23 -8.20
CA ALA A 84 0.53 -10.48 -8.23
C ALA A 84 1.38 -11.60 -8.85
N PRO A 85 1.16 -12.87 -8.46
CA PRO A 85 1.90 -13.98 -9.04
C PRO A 85 1.68 -14.06 -10.55
N GLU A 86 2.70 -14.54 -11.27
CA GLU A 86 2.56 -14.92 -12.68
C GLU A 86 1.64 -16.14 -12.81
N LEU A 87 1.03 -16.32 -13.99
CA LEU A 87 0.37 -17.58 -14.32
C LEU A 87 1.43 -18.69 -14.34
N ALA A 88 1.20 -19.76 -13.58
CA ALA A 88 1.99 -20.98 -13.73
C ALA A 88 1.85 -21.47 -15.18
N ALA A 89 3.00 -21.71 -15.84
CA ALA A 89 3.07 -22.19 -17.21
C ALA A 89 2.53 -23.62 -17.37
#